data_AF-A0A426XJE2-F1
#
_entry.id   AF-A0A426XJE2-F1
#
_cell.length_a   1.000
_cell.length_b   1.000
_cell.length_c   1.000
_cell.angle_alpha   90.00
_cell.angle_beta   90.00
_cell.angle_gamma   90.00
#
_symmetry.space_group_name_H-M   'P 1'
#
loop_
_entity.id
_entity.type
_entity.pdbx_description
1 polymer ?
#
loop_
_entity_poly.entity_id
_entity_poly.type
_entity_poly.pdbx_seq_one_letter_code
_entity_poly.pdbx_strand_id
1 'polypeptide(L)'
;MPRGPVSVVTAGYRSNGFDPPILSRAAVCGQAGHQGRTVPMGLRTRLPHEATEGVGRDSGEISRLAKTTCRFVRKLAKSQELLDDSESQLRNAMTQVRQMETELLELTRAKDALRANLPRQAIEDYKKSLGFETGLVRMGRVSLEYEYQLALARLQARYLGLEIEVDSFTLLPEDANVPMADEQPFDDLPPTIKE
;
A
#
# COMPACT_ATOMS: atom_id res chain seq x y z
N MET A 1 -38.74 29.42 6.05
CA MET A 1 -37.83 29.79 4.95
C MET A 1 -37.05 31.05 5.31
N PRO A 2 -35.79 30.91 5.73
CA PRO A 2 -34.74 31.80 5.26
C PRO A 2 -33.67 30.99 4.51
N ARG A 3 -33.25 31.53 3.35
CA ARG A 3 -32.21 30.96 2.49
C ARG A 3 -30.84 31.21 3.13
N GLY A 4 -30.18 30.16 3.58
CA GLY A 4 -28.75 30.20 3.90
C GLY A 4 -27.91 30.06 2.63
N PRO A 5 -26.69 30.65 2.58
CA PRO A 5 -25.84 30.57 1.40
C PRO A 5 -25.30 29.15 1.17
N VAL A 6 -25.33 28.75 -0.10
CA VAL A 6 -24.77 27.49 -0.63
C VAL A 6 -23.26 27.67 -0.80
N SER A 7 -22.46 26.88 -0.09
CA SER A 7 -21.00 26.81 -0.30
C SER A 7 -20.68 25.84 -1.44
N VAL A 8 -20.31 26.40 -2.60
CA VAL A 8 -19.78 25.62 -3.72
C VAL A 8 -18.27 25.43 -3.48
N VAL A 9 -17.87 24.17 -3.33
CA VAL A 9 -16.47 23.73 -3.26
C VAL A 9 -15.91 23.72 -4.66
N THR A 10 -14.98 24.62 -4.97
CA THR A 10 -14.14 24.55 -6.17
C THR A 10 -12.73 24.16 -5.78
N ALA A 11 -12.29 22.99 -6.26
CA ALA A 11 -10.93 22.49 -6.11
C ALA A 11 -9.96 23.35 -6.95
N GLY A 12 -9.02 24.00 -6.27
CA GLY A 12 -7.90 24.71 -6.90
C GLY A 12 -6.60 23.94 -6.64
N TYR A 13 -6.06 23.31 -7.68
CA TYR A 13 -4.71 22.77 -7.69
C TYR A 13 -3.70 23.92 -7.52
N ARG A 14 -2.87 23.89 -6.48
CA ARG A 14 -1.77 24.85 -6.30
C ARG A 14 -0.44 24.12 -6.34
N SER A 15 0.20 24.20 -7.50
CA SER A 15 1.61 23.87 -7.72
C SER A 15 2.47 24.89 -6.95
N ASN A 16 3.20 24.47 -5.92
CA ASN A 16 4.22 25.31 -5.28
C ASN A 16 5.58 24.91 -5.85
N GLY A 17 5.97 25.59 -6.92
CA GLY A 17 7.32 25.56 -7.48
C GLY A 17 8.32 26.24 -6.55
N PHE A 18 9.48 25.62 -6.45
CA PHE A 18 10.68 26.11 -5.79
C PHE A 18 11.50 26.86 -6.85
N ASP A 19 11.73 28.16 -6.68
CA ASP A 19 12.73 28.90 -7.47
C ASP A 19 13.49 29.89 -6.55
N PRO A 20 14.83 29.84 -6.50
CA PRO A 20 15.65 30.78 -5.74
C PRO A 20 16.02 32.03 -6.58
N PRO A 21 16.20 33.22 -5.97
CA PRO A 21 16.63 34.40 -6.72
C PRO A 21 18.15 34.40 -6.97
N ILE A 22 18.51 34.52 -8.24
CA ILE A 22 19.84 34.84 -8.76
C ILE A 22 20.07 36.34 -8.59
N LEU A 23 21.15 36.75 -7.91
CA LEU A 23 21.61 38.14 -7.91
C LEU A 23 23.00 38.23 -8.53
N SER A 24 22.99 38.65 -9.79
CA SER A 24 24.14 38.96 -10.63
C SER A 24 24.79 40.29 -10.23
N ARG A 25 26.12 40.25 -10.12
CA ARG A 25 27.05 41.34 -9.93
C ARG A 25 27.15 42.20 -11.19
N ALA A 26 26.82 43.49 -11.12
CA ALA A 26 27.10 44.46 -12.18
C ALA A 26 28.24 45.40 -11.76
N ALA A 27 29.21 45.54 -12.66
CA ALA A 27 30.31 46.49 -12.59
C ALA A 27 29.89 47.81 -13.26
N VAL A 28 30.35 48.94 -12.73
CA VAL A 28 30.42 50.21 -13.48
C VAL A 28 31.80 50.83 -13.26
N CYS A 29 32.51 50.95 -14.37
CA CYS A 29 33.76 51.69 -14.54
C CYS A 29 33.42 53.14 -14.90
N GLY A 30 34.15 54.11 -14.33
CA GLY A 30 34.04 55.54 -14.67
C GLY A 30 35.42 56.20 -14.65
N GLN A 31 35.84 56.69 -15.81
CA GLN A 31 37.18 57.18 -16.15
C GLN A 31 37.47 58.60 -15.64
N ALA A 32 38.77 58.93 -15.65
CA ALA A 32 39.44 60.14 -15.17
C ALA A 32 39.04 61.48 -15.84
N GLY A 33 39.23 62.57 -15.10
CA GLY A 33 39.34 63.94 -15.62
C GLY A 33 40.42 64.72 -14.87
N HIS A 34 41.49 65.10 -15.58
CA HIS A 34 42.60 65.95 -15.12
C HIS A 34 42.30 67.44 -15.36
N GLN A 35 42.43 68.29 -14.34
CA GLN A 35 42.87 69.71 -14.34
C GLN A 35 43.17 70.06 -12.86
N GLY A 36 44.17 70.81 -12.39
CA GLY A 36 45.15 71.71 -12.98
C GLY A 36 45.39 72.87 -12.00
N ARG A 37 46.45 72.77 -11.16
CA ARG A 37 47.04 73.80 -10.25
C ARG A 37 46.14 74.25 -9.06
N THR A 38 46.61 74.64 -7.88
CA THR A 38 47.82 75.36 -7.41
C THR A 38 48.19 74.94 -5.97
N VAL A 39 49.47 74.99 -5.63
CA VAL A 39 50.02 74.75 -4.29
C VAL A 39 49.65 75.89 -3.32
N PRO A 40 49.27 75.57 -2.07
CA PRO A 40 49.68 76.35 -0.92
C PRO A 40 50.71 75.58 -0.07
N MET A 41 51.81 76.27 0.22
CA MET A 41 52.80 75.93 1.23
C MET A 41 52.17 75.92 2.63
N GLY A 42 52.56 74.96 3.46
CA GLY A 42 52.22 74.88 4.89
C GLY A 42 50.88 74.19 5.11
N LEU A 43 50.80 73.04 5.78
CA LEU A 43 51.24 72.84 7.15
C LEU A 43 51.79 71.42 7.29
N ARG A 44 53.04 71.31 7.74
CA ARG A 44 53.59 70.07 8.29
C ARG A 44 52.90 69.84 9.63
N THR A 45 51.70 69.27 9.62
CA THR A 45 51.13 68.68 10.83
C THR A 45 52.04 67.52 11.21
N ARG A 46 52.90 67.79 12.20
CA ARG A 46 53.54 66.75 12.99
C ARG A 46 52.40 65.89 13.53
N LEU A 47 52.21 64.71 12.93
CA LEU A 47 51.47 63.63 13.59
C LEU A 47 52.14 63.43 14.96
N PRO A 48 51.41 63.51 16.07
CA PRO A 48 51.97 63.13 17.35
C PRO A 48 52.33 61.65 17.29
N HIS A 49 53.61 61.39 17.46
CA HIS A 49 54.15 60.06 17.69
C HIS A 49 53.94 59.75 19.18
N GLU A 50 52.75 59.25 19.51
CA GLU A 50 52.33 58.71 20.83
C GLU A 50 50.87 58.24 20.60
N ALA A 51 50.46 56.99 20.68
CA ALA A 51 50.94 55.84 21.43
C ALA A 51 50.75 54.55 20.62
N THR A 52 51.84 53.81 20.35
CA THR A 52 51.80 52.44 19.82
C THR A 52 51.99 51.38 20.91
N GLU A 53 52.01 51.77 22.19
CA GLU A 53 52.31 50.86 23.30
C GLU A 53 51.11 50.06 23.82
N GLY A 54 49.87 50.44 23.48
CA GLY A 54 48.67 49.63 23.75
C GLY A 54 48.40 48.55 22.70
N VAL A 55 48.82 48.77 21.46
CA VAL A 55 48.51 47.93 20.28
C VAL A 55 49.11 46.53 20.42
N GLY A 56 50.27 46.39 21.07
CA GLY A 56 50.93 45.10 21.27
C GLY A 56 50.26 44.19 22.32
N ARG A 57 49.70 44.78 23.39
CA ARG A 57 49.04 44.03 24.47
C ARG A 57 47.66 43.54 24.02
N ASP A 58 46.90 44.41 23.37
CA ASP A 58 45.60 44.10 22.79
C ASP A 58 45.72 43.07 21.64
N SER A 59 46.77 43.16 20.82
CA SER A 59 47.05 42.17 19.76
C SER A 59 47.31 40.76 20.30
N GLY A 60 47.89 40.63 21.50
CA GLY A 60 48.15 39.34 22.14
C GLY A 60 46.88 38.65 22.63
N GLU A 61 45.94 39.42 23.22
CA GLU A 61 44.65 38.92 23.67
C GLU A 61 43.74 38.55 22.49
N ILE A 62 43.73 39.36 21.44
CA ILE A 62 43.03 39.05 20.17
C ILE A 62 43.55 37.74 19.58
N SER A 63 44.86 37.51 19.57
CA SER A 63 45.45 36.26 19.07
C SER A 63 45.02 35.04 19.90
N ARG A 64 44.92 35.18 21.24
CA ARG A 64 44.44 34.11 22.13
C ARG A 64 42.96 33.81 21.90
N LEU A 65 42.13 34.85 21.79
CA LEU A 65 40.70 34.74 21.50
C LEU A 65 40.46 34.12 20.12
N ALA A 66 41.23 34.50 19.10
CA ALA A 66 41.14 33.89 17.78
C ALA A 66 41.43 32.38 17.82
N LYS A 67 42.45 31.94 18.59
CA LYS A 67 42.77 30.51 18.76
C LYS A 67 41.67 29.74 19.49
N THR A 68 41.05 30.33 20.52
CA THR A 68 39.94 29.69 21.24
C THR A 68 38.70 29.61 20.36
N THR A 69 38.35 30.68 19.65
CA THR A 69 37.24 30.71 18.70
C THR A 69 37.43 29.66 17.59
N CYS A 70 38.61 29.58 16.98
CA CYS A 70 38.90 28.54 15.97
C CYS A 70 38.73 27.11 16.53
N ARG A 71 39.05 26.89 17.81
CA ARG A 71 38.85 25.58 18.47
C ARG A 71 37.36 25.27 18.62
N PHE A 72 36.54 26.24 19.03
CA PHE A 72 35.10 26.07 19.16
C PHE A 72 34.42 25.88 17.81
N VAL A 73 34.79 26.66 16.79
CA VAL A 73 34.28 26.51 15.42
C VAL A 73 34.55 25.11 14.89
N ARG A 74 35.76 24.57 15.10
CA ARG A 74 36.06 23.18 14.70
C ARG A 74 35.21 22.15 15.45
N LYS A 75 34.92 22.37 16.73
CA LYS A 75 34.03 21.48 17.51
C LYS A 75 32.60 21.55 17.00
N LEU A 76 32.11 22.76 16.71
CA LEU A 76 30.76 22.96 16.15
C LEU A 76 30.61 22.30 14.79
N ALA A 77 31.59 22.45 13.90
CA ALA A 77 31.58 21.78 12.60
C ALA A 77 31.51 20.26 12.73
N LYS A 78 32.30 19.66 13.64
CA LYS A 78 32.23 18.22 13.93
C LYS A 78 30.88 17.77 14.46
N SER A 79 30.26 18.55 15.36
CA SER A 79 28.92 18.22 15.85
C SER A 79 27.84 18.37 14.79
N GLN A 80 27.99 19.33 13.85
CA GLN A 80 27.07 19.49 12.72
C GLN A 80 27.14 18.28 11.78
N GLU A 81 28.34 17.85 11.41
CA GLU A 81 28.55 16.65 10.59
C GLU A 81 27.91 15.41 11.23
N LEU A 82 28.11 15.21 12.54
CA LEU A 82 27.47 14.11 13.27
C LEU A 82 25.94 14.20 13.29
N LEU A 83 25.38 15.41 13.37
CA LEU A 83 23.94 15.61 13.30
C LEU A 83 23.40 15.27 11.91
N ASP A 84 24.06 15.74 10.85
CA ASP A 84 23.69 15.46 9.47
C ASP A 84 23.76 13.95 9.18
N ASP A 85 24.81 13.28 9.66
CA ASP A 85 24.95 11.83 9.58
C ASP A 85 23.78 11.12 10.28
N SER A 86 23.46 11.52 11.51
CA SER A 86 22.35 10.92 12.26
C SER A 86 20.98 11.16 11.62
N GLU A 87 20.77 12.35 11.03
CA GLU A 87 19.54 12.69 10.32
C GLU A 87 19.39 11.82 9.07
N SER A 88 20.48 11.64 8.31
CA SER A 88 20.49 10.78 7.13
C SER A 88 20.15 9.31 7.49
N GLN A 89 20.70 8.80 8.60
CA GLN A 89 20.40 7.46 9.10
C GLN A 89 18.94 7.32 9.49
N LEU A 90 18.36 8.32 10.16
CA LEU A 90 16.95 8.33 10.53
C LEU A 90 16.03 8.33 9.30
N ARG A 91 16.34 9.12 8.28
CA ARG A 91 15.58 9.15 7.01
C ARG A 91 15.63 7.80 6.29
N ASN A 92 16.79 7.16 6.28
CA ASN A 92 16.96 5.83 5.71
C ASN A 92 16.16 4.78 6.48
N ALA A 93 16.25 4.76 7.82
CA ALA A 93 15.48 3.86 8.67
C ALA A 93 13.97 4.05 8.50
N MET A 94 13.50 5.30 8.42
CA MET A 94 12.09 5.61 8.18
C MET A 94 11.59 5.09 6.83
N THR A 95 12.44 5.17 5.80
CA THR A 95 12.11 4.64 4.47
C THR A 95 12.01 3.12 4.48
N GLN A 96 12.93 2.44 5.16
CA GLN A 96 12.88 0.99 5.33
C GLN A 96 11.64 0.54 6.09
N VAL A 97 11.26 1.24 7.17
CA VAL A 97 10.03 0.94 7.92
C VAL A 97 8.80 1.04 7.03
N ARG A 98 8.66 2.11 6.24
CA ARG A 98 7.54 2.28 5.30
C ARG A 98 7.49 1.18 4.24
N GLN A 99 8.66 0.73 3.76
CA GLN A 99 8.73 -0.38 2.83
C GLN A 99 8.24 -1.68 3.47
N MET A 100 8.74 -2.02 4.66
CA MET A 100 8.30 -3.21 5.39
C MET A 100 6.81 -3.18 5.73
N GLU A 101 6.26 -2.01 6.10
CA GLU A 101 4.82 -1.84 6.33
C GLU A 101 4.00 -2.15 5.07
N THR A 102 4.50 -1.73 3.90
CA THR A 102 3.85 -2.01 2.61
C THR A 102 3.92 -3.50 2.28
N GLU A 103 5.07 -4.14 2.46
CA GLU A 103 5.26 -5.58 2.23
C GLU A 103 4.38 -6.41 3.19
N LEU A 104 4.27 -6.00 4.46
CA LEU A 104 3.42 -6.66 5.45
C LEU A 104 1.94 -6.53 5.09
N LEU A 105 1.52 -5.36 4.58
CA LEU A 105 0.15 -5.15 4.11
C LEU A 105 -0.18 -6.04 2.91
N GLU A 106 0.72 -6.13 1.93
CA GLU A 106 0.56 -7.03 0.77
C GLU A 106 0.51 -8.50 1.18
N LEU A 107 1.39 -8.94 2.09
CA LEU A 107 1.37 -10.30 2.63
C LEU A 107 0.05 -10.61 3.35
N THR A 108 -0.46 -9.65 4.11
CA THR A 108 -1.74 -9.81 4.82
C THR A 108 -2.90 -9.95 3.84
N ARG A 109 -2.94 -9.14 2.78
CA ARG A 109 -3.93 -9.25 1.69
C ARG A 109 -3.85 -10.60 0.99
N ALA A 110 -2.64 -11.06 0.66
CA ALA A 110 -2.43 -12.36 0.02
C ALA A 110 -2.90 -13.52 0.91
N LYS A 111 -2.59 -13.48 2.21
CA LYS A 111 -3.06 -14.46 3.19
C LYS A 111 -4.59 -14.49 3.29
N ASP A 112 -5.23 -13.33 3.34
CA ASP A 112 -6.70 -13.25 3.41
C ASP A 112 -7.36 -13.74 2.12
N ALA A 113 -6.76 -13.45 0.95
CA ALA A 113 -7.20 -14.01 -0.33
C ALA A 113 -7.07 -15.55 -0.36
N LEU A 114 -5.95 -16.10 0.13
CA LEU A 114 -5.77 -17.55 0.25
C LEU A 114 -6.82 -18.18 1.17
N ARG A 115 -7.11 -17.56 2.31
CA ARG A 115 -8.15 -18.02 3.25
C ARG A 115 -9.53 -18.07 2.60
N ALA A 116 -9.84 -17.15 1.70
CA ALA A 116 -11.10 -17.13 0.97
C ALA A 116 -11.15 -18.13 -0.20
N ASN A 117 -10.03 -18.31 -0.92
CA ASN A 117 -9.97 -19.09 -2.15
C ASN A 117 -9.73 -20.59 -1.91
N LEU A 118 -8.90 -20.96 -0.93
CA LEU A 118 -8.57 -22.37 -0.66
C LEU A 118 -9.82 -23.22 -0.35
N PRO A 119 -10.77 -22.80 0.50
CA PRO A 119 -11.97 -23.59 0.75
C PRO A 119 -12.85 -23.72 -0.49
N ARG A 120 -12.94 -22.68 -1.32
CA ARG A 120 -13.72 -22.72 -2.57
C ARG A 120 -13.14 -23.76 -3.53
N GLN A 121 -11.82 -23.72 -3.73
CA GLN A 121 -11.12 -24.69 -4.56
C GLN A 121 -11.28 -26.12 -4.01
N ALA A 122 -11.07 -26.32 -2.71
CA ALA A 122 -11.21 -27.63 -2.08
C ALA A 122 -12.63 -28.21 -2.22
N ILE A 123 -13.67 -27.38 -2.10
CA ILE A 123 -15.06 -27.79 -2.32
C ILE A 123 -15.29 -28.16 -3.79
N GLU A 124 -14.78 -27.37 -4.73
CA GLU A 124 -14.91 -27.65 -6.16
C GLU A 124 -14.20 -28.95 -6.54
N ASP A 125 -12.98 -29.16 -6.05
CA ASP A 125 -12.20 -30.38 -6.24
C ASP A 125 -12.90 -31.60 -5.62
N TYR A 126 -13.47 -31.44 -4.42
CA TYR A 126 -14.25 -32.49 -3.77
C TYR A 126 -15.49 -32.88 -4.59
N LYS A 127 -16.23 -31.89 -5.11
CA LYS A 127 -17.40 -32.14 -5.96
C LYS A 127 -17.06 -32.86 -7.26
N LYS A 128 -15.86 -32.65 -7.80
CA LYS A 128 -15.34 -33.34 -9.00
C LYS A 128 -14.75 -34.73 -8.69
N SER A 129 -14.61 -35.10 -7.41
CA SER A 129 -14.02 -36.38 -7.03
C SER A 129 -15.00 -37.53 -7.22
N LEU A 130 -14.48 -38.70 -7.66
CA LEU A 130 -15.27 -39.92 -7.80
C LEU A 130 -15.92 -40.36 -6.48
N GLY A 131 -15.28 -40.07 -5.33
CA GLY A 131 -15.85 -40.36 -4.02
C GLY A 131 -17.14 -39.58 -3.74
N PHE A 132 -17.24 -38.34 -4.21
CA PHE A 132 -18.46 -37.55 -4.11
C PHE A 132 -19.56 -38.13 -5.01
N GLU A 133 -19.25 -38.43 -6.26
CA GLU A 133 -20.20 -39.02 -7.22
C GLU A 133 -20.75 -40.37 -6.74
N THR A 134 -19.85 -41.30 -6.38
CA THR A 134 -20.25 -42.61 -5.85
C THR A 134 -21.00 -42.49 -4.52
N GLY A 135 -20.66 -41.47 -3.70
CA GLY A 135 -21.41 -41.12 -2.50
C GLY A 135 -22.84 -40.68 -2.81
N LEU A 136 -23.04 -39.84 -3.83
CA LEU A 136 -24.38 -39.40 -4.26
C LEU A 136 -25.24 -40.58 -4.72
N VAL A 137 -24.69 -41.49 -5.52
CA VAL A 137 -25.40 -42.71 -5.98
C VAL A 137 -25.84 -43.57 -4.80
N ARG A 138 -24.95 -43.77 -3.82
CA ARG A 138 -25.26 -44.53 -2.61
C ARG A 138 -26.34 -43.85 -1.77
N MET A 139 -26.27 -42.54 -1.58
CA MET A 139 -27.29 -41.79 -0.83
C MET A 139 -28.65 -41.87 -1.53
N GLY A 140 -28.70 -41.70 -2.85
CA GLY A 140 -29.95 -41.82 -3.63
C GLY A 140 -30.61 -43.19 -3.46
N ARG A 141 -29.82 -44.28 -3.48
CA ARG A 141 -30.31 -45.64 -3.23
C ARG A 141 -30.92 -45.80 -1.84
N VAL A 142 -30.21 -45.35 -0.80
CA VAL A 142 -30.68 -45.44 0.58
C VAL A 142 -31.97 -44.63 0.79
N SER A 143 -32.06 -43.44 0.19
CA SER A 143 -33.28 -42.62 0.24
C SER A 143 -34.45 -43.31 -0.44
N LEU A 144 -34.27 -43.86 -1.64
CA LEU A 144 -35.32 -44.57 -2.37
C LEU A 144 -35.81 -45.81 -1.61
N GLU A 145 -34.89 -46.59 -1.07
CA GLU A 145 -35.21 -47.77 -0.27
C GLU A 145 -36.01 -47.39 0.99
N TYR A 146 -35.59 -46.33 1.68
CA TYR A 146 -36.31 -45.83 2.85
C TYR A 146 -37.73 -45.37 2.51
N GLU A 147 -37.90 -44.62 1.43
CA GLU A 147 -39.22 -44.17 0.97
C GLU A 147 -40.11 -45.34 0.55
N TYR A 148 -39.55 -46.35 -0.11
CA TYR A 148 -40.26 -47.58 -0.47
C TYR A 148 -40.76 -48.32 0.77
N GLN A 149 -39.89 -48.56 1.75
CA GLN A 149 -40.26 -49.24 3.00
C GLN A 149 -41.35 -48.47 3.75
N LEU A 150 -41.24 -47.14 3.78
CA LEU A 150 -42.25 -46.28 4.39
C LEU A 150 -43.59 -46.34 3.65
N ALA A 151 -43.58 -46.34 2.32
CA ALA A 151 -44.79 -46.48 1.50
C ALA A 151 -45.45 -47.84 1.73
N LEU A 152 -44.66 -48.90 1.80
CA LEU A 152 -45.13 -50.26 2.07
C LEU A 152 -45.80 -50.35 3.45
N ALA A 153 -45.15 -49.86 4.50
CA ALA A 153 -45.70 -49.84 5.85
C ALA A 153 -47.02 -49.04 5.93
N ARG A 154 -47.10 -47.91 5.22
CA ARG A 154 -48.34 -47.10 5.14
C ARG A 154 -49.46 -47.84 4.42
N LEU A 155 -49.15 -48.56 3.36
CA LEU A 155 -50.13 -49.33 2.59
C LEU A 155 -50.68 -50.49 3.44
N GLN A 156 -49.79 -51.23 4.12
CA GLN A 156 -50.14 -52.31 5.04
C GLN A 156 -51.00 -51.81 6.20
N ALA A 157 -50.68 -50.65 6.78
CA ALA A 157 -51.47 -50.05 7.84
C ALA A 157 -52.89 -49.65 7.40
N ARG A 158 -53.09 -49.36 6.11
CA ARG A 158 -54.42 -49.02 5.56
C ARG A 158 -55.22 -50.24 5.14
N TYR A 159 -54.57 -51.34 4.76
CA TYR A 159 -55.22 -52.54 4.23
C TYR A 159 -54.62 -53.80 4.88
N LEU A 160 -55.10 -54.14 6.07
CA LEU A 160 -54.58 -55.21 6.94
C LEU A 160 -54.61 -56.64 6.36
N GLY A 161 -55.22 -56.85 5.18
CA GLY A 161 -55.30 -58.14 4.50
C GLY A 161 -54.62 -58.16 3.13
N LEU A 162 -53.88 -57.11 2.76
CA LEU A 162 -53.18 -57.02 1.48
C LEU A 162 -51.80 -57.68 1.60
N GLU A 163 -51.69 -58.92 1.10
CA GLU A 163 -50.42 -59.62 0.94
C GLU A 163 -49.66 -59.01 -0.25
N ILE A 164 -48.63 -58.22 0.06
CA ILE A 164 -47.74 -57.65 -0.96
C ILE A 164 -46.51 -58.55 -0.99
N GLU A 165 -46.35 -59.28 -2.08
CA GLU A 165 -45.13 -60.04 -2.35
C GLU A 165 -43.98 -59.04 -2.48
N VAL A 166 -43.09 -59.02 -1.49
CA VAL A 166 -41.91 -58.16 -1.50
C VAL A 166 -40.91 -58.80 -2.45
N ASP A 167 -40.81 -58.22 -3.63
CA ASP A 167 -39.92 -58.72 -4.66
C ASP A 167 -38.44 -58.64 -4.24
N SER A 168 -37.76 -59.77 -4.34
CA SER A 168 -36.41 -59.99 -3.78
C SER A 168 -35.28 -59.39 -4.63
N PHE A 169 -35.59 -58.82 -5.81
CA PHE A 169 -34.61 -58.14 -6.67
C PHE A 169 -34.03 -56.87 -6.04
N THR A 170 -34.52 -56.45 -4.86
CA THR A 170 -33.90 -55.42 -4.03
C THR A 170 -32.48 -55.77 -3.56
N LEU A 171 -32.06 -57.05 -3.57
CA LEU A 171 -30.70 -57.48 -3.20
C LEU A 171 -29.74 -57.67 -4.40
N LEU A 172 -30.25 -57.80 -5.62
CA LEU A 172 -29.46 -57.89 -6.85
C LEU A 172 -30.02 -56.90 -7.88
N PRO A 173 -29.54 -55.64 -7.90
CA PRO A 173 -29.89 -54.75 -8.99
C PRO A 173 -29.11 -55.20 -10.23
N GLU A 174 -29.76 -55.92 -11.15
CA GLU A 174 -29.25 -56.17 -12.51
C GLU A 174 -28.73 -54.86 -13.16
N ASP A 175 -29.34 -53.73 -12.80
CA ASP A 175 -29.00 -52.36 -13.23
C ASP A 175 -27.70 -51.79 -12.63
N ALA A 176 -26.98 -52.49 -11.75
CA ALA A 176 -25.68 -52.02 -11.27
C ALA A 176 -24.63 -51.86 -12.39
N ASN A 177 -24.83 -52.54 -13.52
CA ASN A 177 -23.95 -52.50 -14.69
C ASN A 177 -24.57 -51.76 -15.88
N VAL A 178 -25.74 -51.16 -15.74
CA VAL A 178 -26.37 -50.40 -16.83
C VAL A 178 -25.76 -49.00 -16.83
N PRO A 179 -24.99 -48.63 -17.87
CA PRO A 179 -24.41 -47.30 -17.96
C PRO A 179 -25.56 -46.30 -18.13
N MET A 180 -25.69 -45.40 -17.16
CA MET A 180 -26.63 -44.28 -17.25
C MET A 180 -26.02 -43.29 -18.24
N ALA A 181 -26.73 -43.01 -19.34
CA ALA A 181 -26.22 -42.12 -20.38
C ALA A 181 -25.93 -40.72 -19.80
N ASP A 182 -24.76 -40.18 -20.14
CA ASP A 182 -24.21 -38.98 -19.49
C ASP A 182 -25.07 -37.73 -19.69
N GLU A 183 -25.88 -37.67 -20.75
CA GLU A 183 -26.78 -36.56 -21.03
C GLU A 183 -28.06 -37.05 -21.73
N GLN A 184 -29.22 -36.79 -21.11
CA GLN A 184 -30.51 -36.90 -21.78
C GLN A 184 -31.06 -35.48 -22.01
N PRO A 185 -31.07 -34.98 -23.27
CA PRO A 185 -31.63 -33.66 -23.56
C PRO A 185 -33.14 -33.68 -23.37
N PHE A 186 -33.63 -32.84 -22.47
CA PHE A 186 -35.06 -32.55 -22.31
C PHE A 186 -35.47 -31.52 -23.37
N ASP A 187 -35.55 -31.93 -24.63
CA ASP A 187 -36.15 -31.09 -25.66
C ASP A 187 -37.68 -31.19 -25.58
N ASP A 188 -38.26 -30.39 -24.68
CA ASP A 188 -39.70 -30.12 -24.60
C ASP A 188 -40.15 -29.11 -25.68
N LEU A 189 -39.77 -29.34 -26.95
CA LEU A 189 -40.29 -28.52 -28.05
C LEU A 189 -41.68 -29.03 -28.45
N PRO A 190 -42.74 -28.18 -28.41
CA PRO A 190 -44.05 -28.56 -28.91
C PRO A 190 -44.02 -28.80 -30.43
N PRO A 191 -44.83 -29.72 -30.97
CA PRO A 191 -44.83 -30.03 -32.39
C PRO A 191 -45.20 -28.79 -33.19
N THR A 192 -44.31 -28.36 -34.08
CA THR A 192 -44.59 -27.30 -35.05
C THR A 192 -45.64 -27.82 -36.04
N ILE A 193 -46.89 -27.41 -35.84
CA ILE A 193 -47.95 -27.60 -36.83
C ILE A 193 -47.54 -26.79 -38.06
N LYS A 194 -47.22 -27.49 -39.15
CA LYS A 194 -47.04 -26.90 -40.47
C LYS A 194 -48.38 -27.01 -41.19
N GLU A 195 -48.98 -25.86 -41.50
CA GLU A 195 -50.05 -25.73 -42.50
C GLU A 195 -49.51 -25.96 -43.92
#